data_AF-A0A8S3BWL8-F1
#
_entry.id   AF-A0A8S3BWL8-F1
#
_cell.length_a   1.000
_cell.length_b   1.000
_cell.length_c   1.000
_cell.angle_alpha   90.00
_cell.angle_beta   90.00
_cell.angle_gamma   90.00
#
_symmetry.space_group_name_H-M   'P 1'
#
loop_
_entity.id
_entity.type
_entity.pdbx_description
1 polymer ?
#
loop_
_entity_poly.entity_id
_entity_poly.type
_entity_poly.pdbx_seq_one_letter_code
_entity_poly.pdbx_strand_id
1 'polypeptide(L)'
;MTNQQSSAAVHHAIVKSIFSGDTLVIKQVTRSPANETEQRISLNYITAPKLARPPTDNGSVGSSADEPYAFETREFLRKKLVGREICYTVDFQIPQSNRSMCTVYLGKDKETGENIIESLLSEGLVDLRQQTGQRAADPKYQRLVIIDEQAKANKRGRYSDHVADAHVRNIKWTLDNPKQFVDELKSQPPMDAIVEFVRDGNTVRCLLMPSYHLVTVQLTGIKCPMLRREGSSNENNEPFAEEAKQFVDTRLLQRQVKVILDGVNNQNLVGTLLHPNGNIALHLLKDGLAKCVDWSLTLLQPGWREKYRATEKYAKDSRLRIWKNYVPQTGYGDNENNSSNDMGATASNGKSNDPSLKGYQAKVLEVMNGDALTIRDLRDNKIRKVYLSSVRAPRAADLQQKNDENNPSGTRQQIKRPLYEIPYLFEARELLRKRLVGKVVRVVTDYVQPASDDYPEKICCTVYAGNVNLGEALISKGLAKAVRHRQDDEKRSSHYDDLLTAEQQAEKRGVGIFSNGGGLQRIVDMTGESNKERAKGLLSVLQRNGRMEGVVEFVASGSRFRVHLLKDNWIISFLLSSINCPRAERRVPVAGNPQQTKVEAG
;
A
#
# COMPACT_ATOMS: atom_id res chain seq x y z
N MET A 1 -44.09 -53.10 24.93
CA MET A 1 -44.18 -51.69 24.51
C MET A 1 -42.98 -51.40 23.62
N THR A 2 -43.25 -51.15 22.35
CA THR A 2 -42.32 -50.89 21.25
C THR A 2 -41.45 -49.66 21.53
N ASN A 3 -40.14 -49.86 21.64
CA ASN A 3 -39.14 -48.79 21.65
C ASN A 3 -39.12 -48.14 20.26
N GLN A 4 -39.83 -47.04 20.08
CA GLN A 4 -39.63 -46.16 18.94
C GLN A 4 -38.21 -45.57 19.06
N GLN A 5 -37.28 -46.06 18.25
CA GLN A 5 -36.04 -45.36 17.95
C GLN A 5 -36.43 -43.99 17.37
N SER A 6 -36.29 -42.93 18.17
CA SER A 6 -36.42 -41.57 17.65
C SER A 6 -35.30 -41.37 16.61
N SER A 7 -35.68 -41.06 15.38
CA SER A 7 -34.71 -40.74 14.33
C SER A 7 -33.90 -39.53 14.80
N ALA A 8 -32.57 -39.67 14.86
CA ALA A 8 -31.68 -38.56 15.23
C ALA A 8 -31.99 -37.32 14.37
N ALA A 9 -32.10 -36.16 15.03
CA ALA A 9 -32.41 -34.91 14.36
C ALA A 9 -31.36 -34.58 13.29
N VAL A 10 -31.82 -34.15 12.11
CA VAL A 10 -30.95 -33.73 11.00
C VAL A 10 -30.71 -32.23 11.14
N HIS A 11 -29.44 -31.85 11.08
CA HIS A 11 -29.00 -30.45 11.14
C HIS A 11 -28.34 -30.04 9.82
N HIS A 12 -28.34 -28.75 9.53
CA HIS A 12 -27.72 -28.16 8.33
C HIS A 12 -26.68 -27.12 8.72
N ALA A 13 -25.53 -27.16 8.03
CA ALA A 13 -24.46 -26.22 8.26
C ALA A 13 -23.62 -26.00 6.99
N ILE A 14 -22.87 -24.91 6.97
CA ILE A 14 -21.83 -24.67 5.97
C ILE A 14 -20.49 -25.03 6.59
N VAL A 15 -19.67 -25.80 5.89
CA VAL A 15 -18.32 -26.13 6.36
C VAL A 15 -17.42 -24.91 6.20
N LYS A 16 -16.95 -24.37 7.33
CA LYS A 16 -16.04 -23.23 7.38
C LYS A 16 -14.61 -23.67 7.04
N SER A 17 -14.13 -24.71 7.73
CA SER A 17 -12.78 -25.23 7.58
C SER A 17 -12.65 -26.67 8.11
N ILE A 18 -11.58 -27.35 7.70
CA ILE A 18 -11.18 -28.69 8.14
C ILE A 18 -10.12 -28.54 9.22
N PHE A 19 -10.44 -28.94 10.45
CA PHE A 19 -9.51 -28.86 11.57
C PHE A 19 -8.47 -29.99 11.53
N SER A 20 -8.94 -31.22 11.31
CA SER A 20 -8.14 -32.43 11.15
C SER A 20 -8.86 -33.40 10.21
N GLY A 21 -8.24 -34.52 9.82
CA GLY A 21 -8.84 -35.50 8.92
C GLY A 21 -10.12 -36.19 9.42
N ASP A 22 -10.52 -35.94 10.66
CA ASP A 22 -11.73 -36.45 11.31
C ASP A 22 -12.59 -35.34 11.95
N THR A 23 -12.22 -34.06 11.81
CA THR A 23 -12.87 -32.95 12.54
C THR A 23 -13.08 -31.73 11.65
N LEU A 24 -14.32 -31.25 11.63
CA LEU A 24 -14.78 -30.13 10.83
C LEU A 24 -15.12 -28.94 11.74
N VAL A 25 -14.88 -27.73 11.24
CA VAL A 25 -15.46 -26.50 11.79
C VAL A 25 -16.61 -26.11 10.90
N ILE A 26 -17.80 -26.04 11.47
CA ILE A 26 -19.04 -25.75 10.77
C ILE A 26 -19.65 -24.46 11.29
N LYS A 27 -20.43 -23.81 10.43
CA LYS A 27 -21.24 -22.65 10.76
C LYS A 27 -22.70 -23.01 10.53
N GLN A 28 -23.50 -23.01 11.59
CA GLN A 28 -24.90 -23.42 11.49
C GLN A 28 -25.68 -22.45 10.59
N VAL A 29 -26.50 -22.99 9.69
CA VAL A 29 -27.40 -22.19 8.86
C VAL A 29 -28.59 -21.80 9.73
N THR A 30 -28.54 -20.62 10.37
CA THR A 30 -29.65 -20.08 11.16
C THR A 30 -30.43 -19.05 10.34
N ARG A 31 -31.72 -18.85 10.64
CA ARG A 31 -32.56 -17.83 9.97
C ARG A 31 -32.12 -16.39 10.24
N SER A 32 -31.23 -16.16 11.22
CA SER A 32 -30.74 -14.84 11.60
C SER A 32 -29.21 -14.79 11.58
N PRO A 33 -28.59 -13.96 10.73
CA PRO A 33 -27.13 -13.82 10.62
C PRO A 33 -26.44 -13.46 11.95
N ALA A 34 -27.14 -12.81 12.88
CA ALA A 34 -26.61 -12.41 14.18
C ALA A 34 -26.37 -13.59 15.15
N ASN A 35 -26.96 -14.76 14.88
CA ASN A 35 -26.88 -15.94 15.73
C ASN A 35 -26.05 -17.06 15.09
N GLU A 36 -25.24 -16.77 14.08
CA GLU A 36 -24.40 -17.77 13.45
C GLU A 36 -23.23 -18.14 14.40
N THR A 37 -23.25 -19.35 14.94
CA THR A 37 -22.18 -19.87 15.80
C THR A 37 -21.28 -20.83 15.05
N GLU A 38 -19.99 -20.79 15.38
CA GLU A 38 -19.01 -21.75 14.90
C GLU A 38 -18.95 -22.94 15.85
N GLN A 39 -19.11 -24.16 15.33
CA GLN A 39 -19.06 -25.39 16.11
C GLN A 39 -18.02 -26.34 15.52
N ARG A 40 -17.28 -27.01 16.40
CA ARG A 40 -16.42 -28.14 16.02
C ARG A 40 -17.21 -29.43 16.15
N ILE A 41 -17.27 -30.19 15.06
CA ILE A 41 -17.88 -31.53 15.03
C ILE A 41 -16.86 -32.55 14.54
N SER A 42 -16.99 -33.78 14.98
CA SER A 42 -16.06 -34.84 14.59
C SER A 42 -16.78 -36.04 14.02
N LEU A 43 -16.15 -36.67 13.04
CA LEU A 43 -16.68 -37.80 12.32
C LEU A 43 -16.67 -39.03 13.24
N ASN A 44 -17.83 -39.64 13.41
CA ASN A 44 -17.98 -40.84 14.21
C ASN A 44 -17.29 -42.04 13.54
N TYR A 45 -17.07 -43.12 14.31
CA TYR A 45 -16.50 -44.40 13.89
C TYR A 45 -15.06 -44.40 13.36
N ILE A 46 -14.49 -43.27 12.93
CA ILE A 46 -13.16 -43.24 12.31
C ILE A 46 -12.12 -42.52 13.18
N THR A 47 -10.85 -42.77 12.86
CA THR A 47 -9.69 -42.04 13.35
C THR A 47 -8.82 -41.65 12.16
N ALA A 48 -8.51 -40.36 12.01
CA ALA A 48 -7.64 -39.88 10.95
C ALA A 48 -6.17 -39.80 11.41
N PRO A 49 -5.20 -39.96 10.49
CA PRO A 49 -3.80 -39.66 10.76
C PRO A 49 -3.61 -38.20 11.17
N LYS A 50 -2.69 -37.94 12.10
CA LYS A 50 -2.47 -36.62 12.70
C LYS A 50 -1.62 -35.72 11.81
N LEU A 51 -2.06 -34.48 11.65
CA LEU A 51 -1.30 -33.44 10.97
C LEU A 51 -0.11 -32.97 11.82
N ALA A 52 0.90 -32.45 11.12
CA ALA A 52 2.07 -31.83 11.70
C ALA A 52 1.69 -30.67 12.63
N ARG A 53 2.43 -30.53 13.73
CA ARG A 53 2.29 -29.43 14.68
C ARG A 53 3.53 -28.54 14.65
N PRO A 54 3.34 -27.20 14.61
CA PRO A 54 4.45 -26.27 14.62
C PRO A 54 5.24 -26.40 15.93
N PRO A 55 6.55 -26.09 15.91
CA PRO A 55 7.33 -25.91 17.14
C PRO A 55 6.72 -24.81 18.02
N THR A 56 6.75 -24.98 19.34
CA THR A 56 6.36 -23.93 20.29
C THR A 56 7.58 -23.07 20.64
N ASP A 57 7.36 -21.84 21.10
CA ASP A 57 8.43 -20.86 21.39
C ASP A 57 9.45 -21.34 22.45
N ASN A 58 9.11 -22.37 23.25
CA ASN A 58 9.97 -22.93 24.32
C ASN A 58 10.80 -24.15 23.88
N GLY A 59 11.07 -24.32 22.58
CA GLY A 59 11.82 -25.46 22.04
C GLY A 59 10.93 -26.63 21.62
N SER A 60 11.54 -27.68 21.06
CA SER A 60 10.93 -28.80 20.30
C SER A 60 9.82 -29.61 21.00
N VAL A 61 9.46 -29.28 22.25
CA VAL A 61 8.39 -29.90 23.01
C VAL A 61 7.04 -29.53 22.37
N GLY A 62 6.56 -30.40 21.47
CA GLY A 62 5.25 -30.29 20.83
C GLY A 62 5.25 -30.19 19.29
N SER A 63 6.43 -30.09 18.66
CA SER A 63 6.51 -30.21 17.20
C SER A 63 6.36 -31.67 16.79
N SER A 64 5.54 -31.93 15.77
CA SER A 64 5.42 -33.26 15.16
C SER A 64 5.36 -33.14 13.65
N ALA A 65 5.90 -34.13 12.94
CA ALA A 65 5.66 -34.31 11.52
C ALA A 65 4.21 -34.76 11.27
N ASP A 66 3.79 -34.75 10.00
CA ASP A 66 2.55 -35.43 9.61
C ASP A 66 2.72 -36.94 9.86
N GLU A 67 1.66 -37.60 10.34
CA GLU A 67 1.53 -39.04 10.15
C GLU A 67 1.27 -39.32 8.66
N PRO A 68 1.72 -40.46 8.11
CA PRO A 68 1.50 -40.78 6.70
C PRO A 68 0.02 -40.64 6.32
N TYR A 69 -0.24 -40.01 5.17
CA TYR A 69 -1.56 -39.69 4.62
C TYR A 69 -2.36 -38.61 5.37
N ALA A 70 -1.85 -38.03 6.47
CA ALA A 70 -2.60 -37.01 7.22
C ALA A 70 -3.00 -35.80 6.36
N PHE A 71 -2.07 -35.34 5.51
CA PHE A 71 -2.32 -34.20 4.65
C PHE A 71 -3.31 -34.53 3.53
N GLU A 72 -3.19 -35.71 2.93
CA GLU A 72 -4.08 -36.22 1.89
C GLU A 72 -5.50 -36.37 2.41
N THR A 73 -5.68 -36.93 3.61
CA THR A 73 -6.98 -37.02 4.28
C THR A 73 -7.60 -35.64 4.49
N ARG A 74 -6.81 -34.67 4.96
CA ARG A 74 -7.28 -33.29 5.10
C ARG A 74 -7.61 -32.65 3.75
N GLU A 75 -6.78 -32.82 2.74
CA GLU A 75 -6.98 -32.25 1.40
C GLU A 75 -8.20 -32.84 0.70
N PHE A 76 -8.46 -34.13 0.89
CA PHE A 76 -9.67 -34.80 0.41
C PHE A 76 -10.93 -34.10 0.97
N LEU A 77 -10.98 -33.92 2.29
CA LEU A 77 -12.08 -33.19 2.93
C LEU A 77 -12.12 -31.72 2.51
N ARG A 78 -10.97 -31.04 2.42
CA ARG A 78 -10.89 -29.62 2.08
C ARG A 78 -11.49 -29.34 0.71
N LYS A 79 -11.06 -30.10 -0.30
CA LYS A 79 -11.52 -29.96 -1.69
C LYS A 79 -13.01 -30.28 -1.83
N LYS A 80 -13.51 -31.21 -1.02
CA LYS A 80 -14.89 -31.70 -1.11
C LYS A 80 -15.88 -30.87 -0.32
N LEU A 81 -15.50 -30.36 0.86
CA LEU A 81 -16.42 -29.81 1.84
C LEU A 81 -16.30 -28.30 2.06
N VAL A 82 -15.11 -27.68 1.97
CA VAL A 82 -14.95 -26.27 2.38
C VAL A 82 -15.85 -25.35 1.57
N GLY A 83 -16.67 -24.56 2.27
CA GLY A 83 -17.67 -23.67 1.68
C GLY A 83 -18.92 -24.37 1.13
N ARG A 84 -19.06 -25.69 1.27
CA ARG A 84 -20.26 -26.44 0.89
C ARG A 84 -21.24 -26.54 2.05
N GLU A 85 -22.51 -26.60 1.70
CA GLU A 85 -23.59 -26.95 2.61
C GLU A 85 -23.61 -28.47 2.82
N ILE A 86 -23.74 -28.86 4.08
CA ILE A 86 -23.81 -30.25 4.53
C ILE A 86 -25.04 -30.44 5.41
N CYS A 87 -25.49 -31.68 5.50
CA CYS A 87 -26.39 -32.12 6.55
C CYS A 87 -25.69 -33.15 7.43
N TYR A 88 -26.03 -33.17 8.72
CA TYR A 88 -25.38 -34.06 9.67
C TYR A 88 -26.33 -34.46 10.79
N THR A 89 -26.07 -35.63 11.38
CA THR A 89 -26.75 -36.12 12.57
C THR A 89 -25.76 -36.17 13.72
N VAL A 90 -26.19 -35.76 14.93
CA VAL A 90 -25.39 -35.92 16.14
C VAL A 90 -25.67 -37.31 16.69
N ASP A 91 -24.66 -38.19 16.65
CA ASP A 91 -24.80 -39.57 17.11
C ASP A 91 -24.71 -39.64 18.63
N PHE A 92 -23.73 -38.93 19.21
CA PHE A 92 -23.62 -38.71 20.64
C PHE A 92 -22.67 -37.54 20.92
N GLN A 93 -22.77 -36.98 22.12
CA GLN A 93 -21.83 -35.97 22.61
C GLN A 93 -20.97 -36.55 23.72
N ILE A 94 -19.68 -36.26 23.70
CA ILE A 94 -18.75 -36.72 24.75
C ILE A 94 -18.86 -35.74 25.92
N PRO A 95 -19.38 -36.17 27.10
CA PRO A 95 -19.69 -35.24 28.20
C PRO A 95 -18.48 -34.44 28.70
N GLN A 96 -17.30 -35.05 28.71
CA GLN A 96 -16.09 -34.45 29.27
C GLN A 96 -15.43 -33.41 28.35
N SER A 97 -15.62 -33.50 27.03
CA SER A 97 -14.97 -32.62 26.05
C SER A 97 -15.94 -31.72 25.28
N ASN A 98 -17.24 -31.87 25.56
CA ASN A 98 -18.33 -31.26 24.80
C ASN A 98 -18.27 -31.54 23.28
N ARG A 99 -17.47 -32.53 22.85
CA ARG A 99 -17.22 -32.88 21.45
C ARG A 99 -18.39 -33.70 20.90
N SER A 100 -19.05 -33.18 19.86
CA SER A 100 -20.12 -33.87 19.15
C SER A 100 -19.53 -34.86 18.15
N MET A 101 -19.86 -36.14 18.29
CA MET A 101 -19.59 -37.18 17.29
C MET A 101 -20.78 -37.24 16.34
N CYS A 102 -20.50 -37.09 15.05
CA CYS A 102 -21.51 -36.89 14.03
C CYS A 102 -21.27 -37.78 12.81
N THR A 103 -22.37 -38.09 12.13
CA THR A 103 -22.35 -38.59 10.76
C THR A 103 -22.68 -37.44 9.81
N VAL A 104 -21.85 -37.20 8.80
CA VAL A 104 -21.93 -36.04 7.90
C VAL A 104 -22.20 -36.51 6.47
N TYR A 105 -23.12 -35.82 5.81
CA TYR A 105 -23.51 -36.06 4.42
C TYR A 105 -23.33 -34.79 3.59
N LEU A 106 -22.82 -34.93 2.37
CA LEU A 106 -22.70 -33.82 1.43
C LEU A 106 -24.06 -33.47 0.83
N GLY A 107 -24.48 -32.21 0.94
CA GLY A 107 -25.77 -31.72 0.45
C GLY A 107 -26.79 -31.50 1.57
N LYS A 108 -28.08 -31.38 1.19
CA LYS A 108 -29.17 -31.00 2.10
C LYS A 108 -29.94 -32.18 2.69
N ASP A 109 -29.81 -33.35 2.10
CA ASP A 109 -30.59 -34.52 2.43
C ASP A 109 -29.67 -35.69 2.76
N LYS A 110 -29.99 -36.40 3.85
CA LYS A 110 -29.21 -37.54 4.35
C LYS A 110 -29.43 -38.79 3.50
N GLU A 111 -30.55 -38.90 2.78
CA GLU A 111 -30.91 -40.11 2.04
C GLU A 111 -30.22 -40.16 0.68
N THR A 112 -30.08 -38.99 0.06
CA THR A 112 -29.41 -38.81 -1.24
C THR A 112 -27.97 -38.31 -1.11
N GLY A 113 -27.62 -37.72 0.04
CA GLY A 113 -26.32 -37.14 0.30
C GLY A 113 -25.22 -38.19 0.48
N GLU A 114 -24.05 -37.89 -0.07
CA GLU A 114 -22.89 -38.76 0.05
C GLU A 114 -22.34 -38.78 1.49
N ASN A 115 -22.26 -39.96 2.10
CA ASN A 115 -21.72 -40.14 3.45
C ASN A 115 -20.20 -39.94 3.45
N ILE A 116 -19.73 -38.93 4.19
CA ILE A 116 -18.31 -38.55 4.24
C ILE A 116 -17.45 -39.60 4.93
N ILE A 117 -17.99 -40.32 5.92
CA ILE A 117 -17.27 -41.40 6.60
C ILE A 117 -17.01 -42.56 5.63
N GLU A 118 -18.04 -42.96 4.87
CA GLU A 118 -17.92 -43.99 3.84
C GLU A 118 -16.90 -43.58 2.77
N SER A 119 -16.91 -42.31 2.36
CA SER A 119 -15.96 -41.76 1.37
C SER A 119 -14.51 -41.82 1.84
N LEU A 120 -14.26 -41.53 3.12
CA LEU A 120 -12.90 -41.56 3.67
C LEU A 120 -12.38 -42.99 3.81
N LEU A 121 -13.25 -43.92 4.22
CA LEU A 121 -12.90 -45.33 4.35
C LEU A 121 -12.67 -45.98 3.00
N SER A 122 -13.51 -45.70 2.00
CA SER A 122 -13.38 -46.29 0.66
C SER A 122 -12.07 -45.88 -0.02
N GLU A 123 -11.53 -44.71 0.30
CA GLU A 123 -10.23 -44.23 -0.18
C GLU A 123 -9.05 -44.70 0.69
N GLY A 124 -9.29 -45.39 1.80
CA GLY A 124 -8.24 -45.84 2.73
C GLY A 124 -7.50 -44.67 3.39
N LEU A 125 -8.20 -43.57 3.71
CA LEU A 125 -7.60 -42.35 4.27
C LEU A 125 -7.68 -42.28 5.80
N VAL A 126 -8.42 -43.19 6.44
CA VAL A 126 -8.70 -43.22 7.88
C VAL A 126 -8.79 -44.66 8.38
N ASP A 127 -8.61 -44.86 9.69
CA ASP A 127 -8.85 -46.15 10.34
C ASP A 127 -10.28 -46.24 10.87
N LEU A 128 -10.93 -47.39 10.71
CA LEU A 128 -12.18 -47.71 11.38
C LEU A 128 -11.94 -48.10 12.85
N ARG A 129 -12.55 -47.37 13.79
CA ARG A 129 -12.51 -47.68 15.23
C ARG A 129 -13.37 -48.90 15.54
N GLN A 130 -12.75 -49.91 16.12
CA GLN A 130 -13.44 -51.10 16.58
C GLN A 130 -14.56 -50.77 17.57
N GLN A 131 -15.74 -51.32 17.32
CA GLN A 131 -16.89 -51.24 18.22
C GLN A 131 -17.11 -52.58 18.92
N THR A 132 -17.73 -52.55 20.10
CA THR A 132 -18.06 -53.75 20.89
C THR A 132 -19.55 -53.76 21.25
N GLY A 133 -20.06 -54.94 21.59
CA GLY A 133 -21.45 -55.15 22.02
C GLY A 133 -22.48 -54.70 20.97
N GLN A 134 -23.53 -54.01 21.41
CA GLN A 134 -24.62 -53.57 20.54
C GLN A 134 -24.17 -52.63 19.40
N ARG A 135 -23.10 -51.85 19.60
CA ARG A 135 -22.56 -50.97 18.55
C ARG A 135 -21.87 -51.74 17.43
N ALA A 136 -21.30 -52.90 17.73
CA ALA A 136 -20.73 -53.78 16.72
C ALA A 136 -21.82 -54.42 15.85
N ALA A 137 -23.01 -54.66 16.41
CA ALA A 137 -24.15 -55.22 15.69
C ALA A 137 -24.96 -54.19 14.89
N ASP A 138 -24.65 -52.88 15.00
CA ASP A 138 -25.34 -51.82 14.28
C ASP A 138 -25.15 -52.01 12.75
N PRO A 139 -26.24 -52.11 11.95
CA PRO A 139 -26.16 -52.21 10.50
C PRO A 139 -25.32 -51.11 9.84
N LYS A 140 -25.33 -49.89 10.41
CA LYS A 140 -24.50 -48.78 9.92
C LYS A 140 -23.02 -49.11 10.07
N TYR A 141 -22.61 -49.64 11.23
CA TYR A 141 -21.22 -50.01 11.48
C TYR A 141 -20.79 -51.19 10.61
N GLN A 142 -21.64 -52.22 10.45
CA GLN A 142 -21.36 -53.37 9.58
C GLN A 142 -21.12 -52.95 8.12
N ARG A 143 -21.87 -51.96 7.62
CA ARG A 143 -21.60 -51.37 6.30
C ARG A 143 -20.22 -50.71 6.22
N LEU A 144 -19.79 -49.99 7.26
CA LEU A 144 -18.45 -49.38 7.30
C LEU A 144 -17.34 -50.44 7.32
N VAL A 145 -17.54 -51.56 8.01
CA VAL A 145 -16.58 -52.69 8.02
C VAL A 145 -16.38 -53.24 6.61
N ILE A 146 -17.46 -53.48 5.86
CA ILE A 146 -17.37 -53.97 4.47
C ILE A 146 -16.58 -53.00 3.59
N ILE A 147 -16.83 -51.69 3.72
CA ILE A 147 -16.13 -50.67 2.93
C ILE A 147 -14.64 -50.62 3.29
N ASP A 148 -14.30 -50.70 4.57
CA ASP A 148 -12.91 -50.73 5.05
C ASP A 148 -12.16 -51.98 4.58
N GLU A 149 -12.79 -53.15 4.62
CA GLU A 149 -12.24 -54.40 4.08
C GLU A 149 -12.00 -54.33 2.57
N GLN A 150 -12.92 -53.71 1.82
CA GLN A 150 -12.73 -53.46 0.39
C GLN A 150 -11.57 -52.50 0.11
N ALA A 151 -11.43 -51.42 0.88
CA ALA A 151 -10.32 -50.49 0.73
C ALA A 151 -8.97 -51.15 1.03
N LYS A 152 -8.92 -52.01 2.05
CA LYS A 152 -7.74 -52.84 2.38
C LYS A 152 -7.41 -53.85 1.29
N ALA A 153 -8.40 -54.61 0.82
CA ALA A 153 -8.20 -55.59 -0.26
C ALA A 153 -7.70 -54.93 -1.55
N ASN A 154 -8.19 -53.72 -1.84
CA ASN A 154 -7.76 -52.92 -2.99
C ASN A 154 -6.50 -52.08 -2.73
N LYS A 155 -5.86 -52.21 -1.57
CA LYS A 155 -4.63 -51.50 -1.20
C LYS A 155 -4.72 -49.98 -1.40
N ARG A 156 -5.85 -49.37 -1.00
CA ARG A 156 -6.09 -47.94 -1.18
C ARG A 156 -5.47 -47.09 -0.08
N GLY A 157 -5.04 -45.89 -0.45
CA GLY A 157 -4.50 -44.89 0.48
C GLY A 157 -3.42 -45.48 1.38
N ARG A 158 -3.64 -45.41 2.70
CA ARG A 158 -2.71 -45.91 3.71
C ARG A 158 -2.48 -47.42 3.72
N TYR A 159 -3.32 -48.17 3.01
CA TYR A 159 -3.17 -49.62 2.84
C TYR A 159 -2.37 -49.98 1.58
N SER A 160 -1.90 -48.98 0.83
CA SER A 160 -1.07 -49.19 -0.35
C SER A 160 0.36 -49.63 0.02
N ASP A 161 1.08 -50.13 -0.98
CA ASP A 161 2.50 -50.51 -0.83
C ASP A 161 3.46 -49.30 -0.95
N HIS A 162 2.94 -48.06 -0.94
CA HIS A 162 3.75 -46.84 -1.01
C HIS A 162 4.60 -46.63 0.25
N VAL A 163 5.78 -46.03 0.07
CA VAL A 163 6.67 -45.69 1.19
C VAL A 163 6.02 -44.60 2.04
N ALA A 164 5.87 -44.86 3.34
CA ALA A 164 5.22 -43.95 4.28
C ALA A 164 5.74 -42.51 4.22
N ASP A 165 7.06 -42.33 4.09
CA ASP A 165 7.72 -41.01 4.02
C ASP A 165 7.31 -40.18 2.79
N ALA A 166 6.84 -40.81 1.71
CA ALA A 166 6.33 -40.10 0.54
C ALA A 166 5.02 -39.35 0.85
N HIS A 167 4.33 -39.72 1.93
CA HIS A 167 3.06 -39.16 2.39
C HIS A 167 3.22 -38.29 3.64
N VAL A 168 4.44 -37.80 3.89
CA VAL A 168 4.79 -36.90 5.00
C VAL A 168 5.40 -35.63 4.42
N ARG A 169 4.79 -34.46 4.68
CA ARG A 169 5.31 -33.18 4.17
C ARG A 169 6.54 -32.73 4.96
N ASN A 170 7.55 -32.25 4.23
CA ASN A 170 8.63 -31.46 4.82
C ASN A 170 8.21 -29.99 4.96
N ILE A 171 7.46 -29.68 6.02
CA ILE A 171 6.94 -28.33 6.26
C ILE A 171 8.05 -27.41 6.76
N LYS A 172 8.26 -26.30 6.05
CA LYS A 172 9.21 -25.27 6.45
C LYS A 172 8.48 -24.17 7.19
N TRP A 173 8.64 -24.16 8.51
CA TRP A 173 7.94 -23.26 9.43
C TRP A 173 8.56 -21.86 9.52
N THR A 174 9.86 -21.77 9.25
CA THR A 174 10.66 -20.54 9.31
C THR A 174 11.30 -20.27 7.96
N LEU A 175 11.58 -18.99 7.70
CA LEU A 175 12.34 -18.53 6.54
C LEU A 175 13.59 -17.81 7.04
N ASP A 176 14.76 -18.33 6.69
CA ASP A 176 16.04 -17.77 7.15
C ASP A 176 16.31 -16.41 6.49
N ASN A 177 16.06 -16.30 5.19
CA ASN A 177 16.23 -15.05 4.44
C ASN A 177 14.98 -14.72 3.60
N PRO A 178 13.97 -14.05 4.19
CA PRO A 178 12.74 -13.69 3.49
C PRO A 178 12.97 -12.84 2.24
N LYS A 179 13.99 -11.96 2.25
CA LYS A 179 14.26 -11.07 1.12
C LYS A 179 14.78 -11.85 -0.09
N GLN A 180 15.77 -12.70 0.13
CA GLN A 180 16.28 -13.58 -0.92
C GLN A 180 15.19 -14.49 -1.47
N PHE A 181 14.40 -15.10 -0.58
CA PHE A 181 13.28 -15.96 -0.97
C PHE A 181 12.29 -15.24 -1.90
N VAL A 182 11.93 -13.99 -1.60
CA VAL A 182 11.07 -13.19 -2.48
C VAL A 182 11.77 -12.83 -3.79
N ASP A 183 13.03 -12.44 -3.75
CA ASP A 183 13.77 -12.03 -4.96
C ASP A 183 13.95 -13.19 -5.95
N GLU A 184 14.13 -14.42 -5.47
CA GLU A 184 14.16 -15.65 -6.29
C GLU A 184 12.81 -15.96 -6.95
N LEU A 185 11.70 -15.55 -6.32
CA LEU A 185 10.33 -15.84 -6.76
C LEU A 185 9.70 -14.71 -7.57
N LYS A 186 10.25 -13.50 -7.57
CA LYS A 186 9.70 -12.34 -8.31
C LYS A 186 9.60 -12.55 -9.81
N SER A 187 10.48 -13.35 -10.40
CA SER A 187 10.48 -13.67 -11.84
C SER A 187 9.67 -14.93 -12.18
N GLN A 188 9.13 -15.63 -11.18
CA GLN A 188 8.37 -16.87 -11.34
C GLN A 188 6.88 -16.56 -11.57
N PRO A 189 6.13 -17.47 -12.21
CA PRO A 189 4.68 -17.34 -12.31
C PRO A 189 4.02 -17.39 -10.92
N PRO A 190 2.78 -16.88 -10.78
CA PRO A 190 2.06 -16.93 -9.51
C PRO A 190 1.97 -18.36 -8.96
N MET A 191 2.44 -18.54 -7.73
CA MET A 191 2.58 -19.85 -7.09
C MET A 191 1.27 -20.32 -6.49
N ASP A 192 0.97 -21.61 -6.59
CA ASP A 192 -0.18 -22.18 -5.90
C ASP A 192 0.09 -22.21 -4.38
N ALA A 193 -0.93 -21.85 -3.60
CA ALA A 193 -0.89 -21.91 -2.15
C ALA A 193 -2.27 -22.23 -1.57
N ILE A 194 -2.27 -22.70 -0.33
CA ILE A 194 -3.47 -22.89 0.48
C ILE A 194 -3.45 -21.87 1.61
N VAL A 195 -4.53 -21.10 1.76
CA VAL A 195 -4.67 -20.19 2.90
C VAL A 195 -4.98 -21.00 4.15
N GLU A 196 -4.03 -21.11 5.06
CA GLU A 196 -4.15 -21.94 6.27
C GLU A 196 -4.81 -21.20 7.43
N PHE A 197 -4.62 -19.88 7.50
CA PHE A 197 -5.12 -19.06 8.59
C PHE A 197 -5.33 -17.62 8.16
N VAL A 198 -6.39 -16.97 8.66
CA VAL A 198 -6.66 -15.55 8.46
C VAL A 198 -6.49 -14.84 9.80
N ARG A 199 -5.44 -14.02 9.91
CA ARG A 199 -5.16 -13.29 11.15
C ARG A 199 -6.06 -12.07 11.28
N ASP A 200 -6.12 -11.29 10.21
CA ASP A 200 -6.89 -10.06 10.07
C ASP A 200 -7.24 -9.85 8.59
N GLY A 201 -7.99 -8.80 8.25
CA GLY A 201 -8.38 -8.51 6.87
C GLY A 201 -7.19 -8.27 5.92
N ASN A 202 -5.99 -7.99 6.44
CA ASN A 202 -4.81 -7.68 5.64
C ASN A 202 -3.75 -8.80 5.64
N THR A 203 -3.84 -9.77 6.55
CA THR A 203 -2.75 -10.72 6.82
C THR A 203 -3.25 -12.14 6.97
N VAL A 204 -2.65 -13.04 6.18
CA VAL A 204 -2.98 -14.47 6.16
C VAL A 204 -1.72 -15.32 6.30
N ARG A 205 -1.87 -16.58 6.70
CA ARG A 205 -0.82 -17.60 6.54
C ARG A 205 -1.14 -18.46 5.34
N CYS A 206 -0.15 -18.68 4.49
CA CYS A 206 -0.26 -19.47 3.27
C CYS A 206 0.75 -20.62 3.31
N LEU A 207 0.29 -21.83 2.99
CA LEU A 207 1.16 -22.97 2.68
C LEU A 207 1.47 -22.93 1.18
N LEU A 208 2.71 -22.59 0.83
CA LEU A 208 3.17 -22.49 -0.55
C LEU A 208 3.43 -23.87 -1.15
N MET A 209 2.87 -24.16 -2.32
CA MET A 209 3.01 -25.44 -3.02
C MET A 209 3.98 -25.29 -4.21
N PRO A 210 4.75 -26.34 -4.56
CA PRO A 210 4.87 -27.64 -3.88
C PRO A 210 5.87 -27.64 -2.71
N SER A 211 6.48 -26.49 -2.40
CA SER A 211 7.62 -26.40 -1.48
C SER A 211 7.31 -26.55 0.02
N TYR A 212 6.03 -26.54 0.40
CA TYR A 212 5.52 -26.61 1.77
C TYR A 212 6.10 -25.57 2.75
N HIS A 213 6.45 -24.37 2.28
CA HIS A 213 6.75 -23.24 3.16
C HIS A 213 5.45 -22.67 3.73
N LEU A 214 5.35 -22.60 5.06
CA LEU A 214 4.22 -21.97 5.74
C LEU A 214 4.56 -20.52 6.10
N VAL A 215 4.17 -19.59 5.24
CA VAL A 215 4.59 -18.18 5.31
C VAL A 215 3.44 -17.27 5.74
N THR A 216 3.76 -16.13 6.34
CA THR A 216 2.80 -15.07 6.62
C THR A 216 2.85 -14.03 5.51
N VAL A 217 1.72 -13.78 4.85
CA VAL A 217 1.57 -12.85 3.73
C VAL A 217 0.68 -11.69 4.14
N GLN A 218 1.21 -10.47 4.03
CA GLN A 218 0.46 -9.21 4.10
C GLN A 218 0.04 -8.79 2.70
N LEU A 219 -1.21 -8.39 2.52
CA LEU A 219 -1.73 -7.99 1.22
C LEU A 219 -1.05 -6.71 0.72
N THR A 220 -0.47 -6.79 -0.48
CA THR A 220 0.22 -5.65 -1.11
C THR A 220 -0.76 -4.52 -1.43
N GLY A 221 -0.33 -3.27 -1.19
CA GLY A 221 -1.02 -2.06 -1.60
C GLY A 221 -2.17 -1.62 -0.71
N ILE A 222 -2.56 -2.39 0.31
CA ILE A 222 -3.71 -2.08 1.16
C ILE A 222 -3.42 -2.21 2.67
N LYS A 223 -4.30 -1.59 3.46
CA LYS A 223 -4.37 -1.75 4.92
C LYS A 223 -5.83 -1.82 5.34
N CYS A 224 -6.15 -2.88 6.07
CA CYS A 224 -7.43 -3.04 6.76
C CYS A 224 -7.34 -2.46 8.18
N PRO A 225 -8.50 -2.14 8.79
CA PRO A 225 -8.58 -1.85 10.21
C PRO A 225 -7.98 -2.99 11.05
N MET A 226 -7.22 -2.63 12.07
CA MET A 226 -6.44 -3.58 12.87
C MET A 226 -7.27 -4.22 13.98
N LEU A 227 -7.20 -5.55 14.06
CA LEU A 227 -7.54 -6.30 15.26
C LEU A 227 -6.40 -6.13 16.27
N ARG A 228 -6.71 -5.68 17.49
CA ARG A 228 -5.72 -5.57 18.56
C ARG A 228 -5.48 -6.96 19.17
N ARG A 229 -4.25 -7.21 19.62
CA ARG A 229 -3.93 -8.47 20.35
C ARG A 229 -4.57 -8.43 21.73
N GLU A 230 -5.09 -9.56 22.16
CA GLU A 230 -5.49 -9.79 23.56
C GLU A 230 -4.32 -9.42 24.50
N GLY A 231 -4.60 -8.59 25.51
CA GLY A 231 -3.62 -8.11 26.49
C GLY A 231 -3.02 -6.70 26.25
N SER A 232 -3.51 -5.94 25.26
CA SER A 232 -3.10 -4.54 25.08
C SER A 232 -3.95 -3.58 25.94
N SER A 233 -3.37 -2.46 26.42
CA SER A 233 -4.01 -1.50 27.34
C SER A 233 -5.27 -0.78 26.80
N ASN A 234 -5.64 -1.02 25.55
CA ASN A 234 -6.84 -0.48 24.92
C ASN A 234 -7.59 -1.66 24.25
N GLU A 235 -8.75 -2.03 24.78
CA GLU A 235 -9.43 -3.29 24.47
C GLU A 235 -10.27 -3.27 23.18
N ASN A 236 -10.48 -2.10 22.58
CA ASN A 236 -11.38 -1.98 21.43
C ASN A 236 -10.65 -2.13 20.10
N ASN A 237 -11.15 -3.04 19.26
CA ASN A 237 -10.75 -3.19 17.87
C ASN A 237 -11.02 -1.90 17.07
N GLU A 238 -10.23 -1.65 16.03
CA GLU A 238 -10.55 -0.55 15.10
C GLU A 238 -11.91 -0.81 14.44
N PRO A 239 -12.73 0.23 14.17
CA PRO A 239 -14.00 0.05 13.50
C PRO A 239 -13.85 -0.73 12.19
N PHE A 240 -14.74 -1.70 11.97
CA PHE A 240 -14.75 -2.61 10.80
C PHE A 240 -13.63 -3.67 10.75
N ALA A 241 -12.82 -3.83 11.80
CA ALA A 241 -11.73 -4.82 11.81
C ALA A 241 -12.21 -6.27 11.80
N GLU A 242 -13.25 -6.59 12.56
CA GLU A 242 -13.85 -7.93 12.59
C GLU A 242 -14.53 -8.26 11.28
N GLU A 243 -15.26 -7.31 10.71
CA GLU A 243 -15.92 -7.44 9.42
C GLU A 243 -14.89 -7.63 8.29
N ALA A 244 -13.76 -6.92 8.33
CA ALA A 244 -12.67 -7.10 7.36
C ALA A 244 -12.04 -8.49 7.47
N LYS A 245 -11.80 -9.00 8.70
CA LYS A 245 -11.31 -10.37 8.90
C LYS A 245 -12.34 -11.40 8.40
N GLN A 246 -13.60 -11.26 8.78
CA GLN A 246 -14.67 -12.17 8.38
C GLN A 246 -14.86 -12.18 6.86
N PHE A 247 -14.68 -11.03 6.20
CA PHE A 247 -14.72 -10.91 4.74
C PHE A 247 -13.70 -11.81 4.05
N VAL A 248 -12.45 -11.79 4.54
CA VAL A 248 -11.36 -12.65 4.02
C VAL A 248 -11.56 -14.10 4.43
N ASP A 249 -11.91 -14.35 5.69
CA ASP A 249 -12.11 -15.70 6.25
C ASP A 249 -13.15 -16.50 5.46
N THR A 250 -14.34 -15.93 5.25
CA THR A 250 -15.44 -16.58 4.52
C THR A 250 -15.11 -16.87 3.05
N ARG A 251 -14.19 -16.12 2.45
CA ARG A 251 -13.85 -16.22 1.02
C ARG A 251 -12.62 -17.07 0.75
N LEU A 252 -11.60 -16.98 1.62
CA LEU A 252 -10.27 -17.53 1.33
C LEU A 252 -9.80 -18.60 2.31
N LEU A 253 -10.32 -18.73 3.52
CA LEU A 253 -9.82 -19.72 4.49
C LEU A 253 -9.85 -21.14 3.90
N GLN A 254 -8.72 -21.83 3.83
CA GLN A 254 -8.55 -23.15 3.21
C GLN A 254 -8.96 -23.25 1.72
N ARG A 255 -9.03 -22.12 1.01
CA ARG A 255 -9.16 -22.11 -0.44
C ARG A 255 -7.77 -22.13 -1.06
N GLN A 256 -7.70 -22.72 -2.25
CA GLN A 256 -6.51 -22.65 -3.08
C GLN A 256 -6.46 -21.29 -3.78
N VAL A 257 -5.31 -20.64 -3.72
CA VAL A 257 -5.06 -19.33 -4.31
C VAL A 257 -3.74 -19.35 -5.06
N LYS A 258 -3.57 -18.39 -5.96
CA LYS A 258 -2.27 -18.05 -6.52
C LYS A 258 -1.67 -16.86 -5.78
N VAL A 259 -0.42 -16.98 -5.36
CA VAL A 259 0.31 -15.97 -4.58
C VAL A 259 1.38 -15.35 -5.46
N ILE A 260 1.44 -14.02 -5.46
CA ILE A 260 2.54 -13.24 -6.04
C ILE A 260 3.23 -12.55 -4.87
N LEU A 261 4.53 -12.77 -4.71
CA LEU A 261 5.32 -12.13 -3.66
C LEU A 261 6.01 -10.88 -4.21
N ASP A 262 5.61 -9.71 -3.69
CA ASP A 262 6.03 -8.41 -4.19
C ASP A 262 7.20 -7.83 -3.37
N GLY A 263 7.31 -8.20 -2.09
CA GLY A 263 8.37 -7.72 -1.20
C GLY A 263 8.34 -8.33 0.19
N VAL A 264 9.02 -7.67 1.13
CA VAL A 264 9.11 -8.06 2.54
C VAL A 264 8.89 -6.84 3.42
N ASN A 265 8.23 -7.05 4.56
CA ASN A 265 8.05 -6.07 5.63
C ASN A 265 8.35 -6.74 6.98
N ASN A 266 9.50 -6.40 7.57
CA ASN A 266 10.08 -7.10 8.72
C ASN A 266 10.26 -8.60 8.41
N GLN A 267 9.55 -9.49 9.10
CA GLN A 267 9.53 -10.93 8.83
C GLN A 267 8.35 -11.38 7.96
N ASN A 268 7.40 -10.49 7.67
CA ASN A 268 6.24 -10.86 6.85
C ASN A 268 6.56 -10.67 5.38
N LEU A 269 6.10 -11.59 4.55
CA LEU A 269 6.11 -11.42 3.11
C LEU A 269 4.98 -10.46 2.73
N VAL A 270 5.20 -9.64 1.72
CA VAL A 270 4.20 -8.74 1.15
C VAL A 270 3.84 -9.29 -0.21
N GLY A 271 2.56 -9.57 -0.44
CA GLY A 271 2.13 -10.24 -1.66
C GLY A 271 0.67 -10.05 -2.02
N THR A 272 0.35 -10.41 -3.26
CA THR A 272 -1.00 -10.41 -3.82
C THR A 272 -1.58 -11.82 -3.82
N LEU A 273 -2.83 -11.97 -3.38
CA LEU A 273 -3.57 -13.24 -3.42
C LEU A 273 -4.64 -13.20 -4.52
N LEU A 274 -4.54 -14.15 -5.45
CA LEU A 274 -5.44 -14.31 -6.58
C LEU A 274 -6.27 -15.58 -6.42
N HIS A 275 -7.59 -15.43 -6.41
CA HIS A 275 -8.54 -16.53 -6.53
C HIS A 275 -9.20 -16.44 -7.92
N PRO A 276 -9.76 -17.52 -8.50
CA PRO A 276 -10.55 -17.44 -9.74
C PRO A 276 -11.66 -16.36 -9.71
N ASN A 277 -12.20 -16.06 -8.51
CA ASN A 277 -13.20 -15.00 -8.29
C ASN A 277 -12.60 -13.59 -8.14
N GLY A 278 -11.29 -13.42 -8.31
CA GLY A 278 -10.58 -12.15 -8.33
C GLY A 278 -9.54 -11.95 -7.23
N ASN A 279 -8.94 -10.77 -7.24
CA ASN A 279 -7.96 -10.30 -6.26
C ASN A 279 -8.67 -9.83 -4.99
N ILE A 280 -8.38 -10.44 -3.84
CA ILE A 280 -9.03 -10.15 -2.57
C ILE A 280 -8.83 -8.70 -2.10
N ALA A 281 -7.68 -8.08 -2.40
CA ALA A 281 -7.39 -6.70 -1.99
C ALA A 281 -8.32 -5.69 -2.69
N LEU A 282 -8.64 -5.92 -3.98
CA LEU A 282 -9.61 -5.11 -4.70
C LEU A 282 -11.01 -5.25 -4.12
N HIS A 283 -11.41 -6.47 -3.73
CA HIS A 283 -12.71 -6.69 -3.11
C HIS A 283 -12.82 -6.00 -1.74
N LEU A 284 -11.75 -6.03 -0.92
CA LEU A 284 -11.68 -5.29 0.34
C LEU A 284 -11.75 -3.77 0.14
N LEU A 285 -11.02 -3.24 -0.85
CA LEU A 285 -11.08 -1.81 -1.19
C LEU A 285 -12.48 -1.41 -1.67
N LYS A 286 -13.10 -2.20 -2.55
CA LYS A 286 -14.42 -1.93 -3.12
C LYS A 286 -15.49 -1.84 -2.04
N ASP A 287 -15.39 -2.72 -1.04
CA ASP A 287 -16.30 -2.74 0.10
C ASP A 287 -15.93 -1.71 1.18
N GLY A 288 -14.90 -0.88 1.00
CA GLY A 288 -14.48 0.09 2.00
C GLY A 288 -13.99 -0.56 3.30
N LEU A 289 -13.51 -1.80 3.24
CA LEU A 289 -12.90 -2.54 4.35
C LEU A 289 -11.37 -2.40 4.37
N ALA A 290 -10.82 -1.68 3.41
CA ALA A 290 -9.41 -1.34 3.33
C ALA A 290 -9.21 0.04 2.70
N LYS A 291 -8.03 0.61 2.93
CA LYS A 291 -7.51 1.78 2.23
C LYS A 291 -6.17 1.46 1.57
N CYS A 292 -5.84 2.19 0.52
CA CYS A 292 -4.56 2.07 -0.18
C CYS A 292 -3.39 2.50 0.72
N VAL A 293 -2.21 1.90 0.52
CA VAL A 293 -0.99 2.29 1.22
C VAL A 293 0.17 2.50 0.26
N ASP A 294 0.70 3.72 0.24
CA ASP A 294 1.61 4.15 -0.81
C ASP A 294 2.92 3.35 -0.84
N TRP A 295 3.51 3.04 0.33
CA TRP A 295 4.79 2.33 0.36
C TRP A 295 4.70 0.96 -0.33
N SER A 296 3.62 0.20 -0.12
CA SER A 296 3.44 -1.12 -0.72
C SER A 296 2.76 -1.09 -2.08
N LEU A 297 2.01 -0.03 -2.42
CA LEU A 297 1.49 0.18 -3.78
C LEU A 297 2.62 0.25 -4.81
N THR A 298 3.78 0.81 -4.45
CA THR A 298 4.95 0.83 -5.33
C THR A 298 5.50 -0.56 -5.66
N LEU A 299 5.17 -1.59 -4.87
CA LEU A 299 5.62 -2.96 -5.10
C LEU A 299 4.72 -3.72 -6.10
N LEU A 300 3.51 -3.23 -6.37
CA LEU A 300 2.59 -3.88 -7.30
C LEU A 300 3.15 -3.91 -8.72
N GLN A 301 2.80 -4.96 -9.46
CA GLN A 301 3.04 -5.06 -10.90
C GLN A 301 2.34 -3.92 -11.67
N PRO A 302 2.84 -3.56 -12.88
CA PRO A 302 2.25 -2.49 -13.70
C PRO A 302 0.74 -2.68 -13.93
N GLY A 303 -0.03 -1.58 -13.91
CA GLY A 303 -1.48 -1.56 -14.16
C GLY A 303 -2.38 -1.88 -12.96
N TRP A 304 -1.82 -2.41 -11.86
CA TRP A 304 -2.62 -2.69 -10.66
C TRP A 304 -2.86 -1.44 -9.81
N ARG A 305 -1.92 -0.50 -9.77
CA ARG A 305 -2.02 0.69 -8.91
C ARG A 305 -3.23 1.54 -9.25
N GLU A 306 -3.44 1.80 -10.53
CA GLU A 306 -4.56 2.57 -11.06
C GLU A 306 -5.89 1.90 -10.69
N LYS A 307 -5.93 0.56 -10.79
CA LYS A 307 -7.11 -0.24 -10.41
C LYS A 307 -7.41 -0.17 -8.92
N TYR A 308 -6.39 -0.24 -8.07
CA TYR A 308 -6.54 -0.10 -6.61
C TYR A 308 -7.08 1.29 -6.24
N ARG A 309 -6.48 2.35 -6.80
CA ARG A 309 -6.91 3.74 -6.58
C ARG A 309 -8.34 4.00 -7.06
N ALA A 310 -8.69 3.53 -8.25
CA ALA A 310 -10.05 3.66 -8.79
C ALA A 310 -11.08 2.95 -7.90
N THR A 311 -10.71 1.77 -7.37
CA THR A 311 -11.58 0.98 -6.49
C THR A 311 -11.75 1.62 -5.12
N GLU A 312 -10.68 2.15 -4.53
CA GLU A 312 -10.74 2.94 -3.30
C GLU A 312 -11.60 4.19 -3.48
N LYS A 313 -11.42 4.91 -4.60
CA LYS A 313 -12.21 6.10 -4.93
C LYS A 313 -13.70 5.78 -4.97
N TYR A 314 -14.09 4.67 -5.60
CA TYR A 314 -15.48 4.21 -5.58
C TYR A 314 -16.04 4.06 -4.14
N ALA A 315 -15.27 3.45 -3.24
CA ALA A 315 -15.69 3.25 -1.85
C ALA A 315 -15.75 4.58 -1.06
N LYS A 316 -14.84 5.52 -1.34
CA LYS A 316 -14.87 6.90 -0.80
C LYS A 316 -16.10 7.66 -1.26
N ASP A 317 -16.35 7.69 -2.57
CA ASP A 317 -17.48 8.40 -3.18
C ASP A 317 -18.81 7.83 -2.68
N SER A 318 -18.86 6.51 -2.46
CA SER A 318 -20.03 5.80 -1.93
C SER A 318 -20.13 5.79 -0.39
N ARG A 319 -19.20 6.43 0.33
CA ARG A 319 -19.16 6.51 1.81
C ARG A 319 -19.27 5.16 2.53
N LEU A 320 -18.62 4.14 1.98
CA LEU A 320 -18.72 2.77 2.49
C LEU A 320 -17.82 2.54 3.71
N ARG A 321 -18.38 1.94 4.77
CA ARG A 321 -17.65 1.40 5.94
C ARG A 321 -16.63 2.39 6.53
N ILE A 322 -15.32 2.20 6.34
CA ILE A 322 -14.30 3.10 6.88
C ILE A 322 -14.43 4.53 6.34
N TRP A 323 -15.13 4.72 5.23
CA TRP A 323 -15.37 6.00 4.57
C TRP A 323 -16.70 6.66 4.94
N LYS A 324 -17.46 6.15 5.92
CA LYS A 324 -18.76 6.75 6.35
C LYS A 324 -18.66 8.25 6.63
N ASN A 325 -17.56 8.68 7.26
CA ASN A 325 -17.33 10.07 7.65
C ASN A 325 -16.33 10.77 6.74
N TYR A 326 -16.15 10.28 5.51
CA TYR A 326 -15.20 10.87 4.56
C TYR A 326 -15.66 12.26 4.10
N VAL A 327 -14.75 13.25 4.17
CA VAL A 327 -14.98 14.62 3.70
C VAL A 327 -14.03 14.89 2.53
N PRO A 328 -14.55 15.04 1.29
CA PRO A 328 -13.72 15.32 0.11
C PRO A 328 -13.05 16.68 0.27
N GLN A 329 -11.76 16.75 0.00
CA GLN A 329 -11.08 18.04 -0.12
C GLN A 329 -11.50 18.67 -1.46
N THR A 330 -12.24 19.77 -1.41
CA THR A 330 -12.54 20.56 -2.60
C THR A 330 -11.27 21.28 -3.05
N GLY A 331 -10.89 21.09 -4.31
CA GLY A 331 -9.77 21.81 -4.92
C GLY A 331 -10.06 23.31 -4.90
N TYR A 332 -9.07 24.11 -4.51
CA TYR A 332 -9.19 25.57 -4.54
C TYR A 332 -9.20 26.04 -6.00
N GLY A 333 -10.40 26.17 -6.56
CA GLY A 333 -10.62 26.53 -7.96
C GLY A 333 -12.08 26.57 -8.41
N ASP A 334 -13.00 25.87 -7.73
CA ASP A 334 -14.41 25.75 -8.14
C ASP A 334 -15.34 26.80 -7.48
N ASN A 335 -14.80 27.92 -6.98
CA ASN A 335 -15.65 29.03 -6.55
C ASN A 335 -16.15 29.81 -7.78
N GLU A 336 -17.17 29.29 -8.47
CA GLU A 336 -18.09 30.05 -9.32
C GLU A 336 -19.02 30.95 -8.47
N ASN A 337 -18.45 31.74 -7.57
CA ASN A 337 -19.18 32.81 -6.89
C ASN A 337 -18.73 34.16 -7.46
N ASN A 338 -19.24 34.47 -8.64
CA ASN A 338 -19.55 35.84 -9.04
C ASN A 338 -20.93 35.82 -9.72
N SER A 339 -21.97 35.88 -8.90
CA SER A 339 -23.29 36.28 -9.34
C SER A 339 -23.23 37.74 -9.79
N SER A 340 -23.18 37.97 -11.09
CA SER A 340 -23.81 39.12 -11.72
C SER A 340 -24.51 38.63 -12.97
N ASN A 341 -25.84 38.72 -12.93
CA ASN A 341 -26.74 38.53 -14.07
C ASN A 341 -26.16 39.17 -15.33
N ASP A 342 -25.96 38.37 -16.38
CA ASP A 342 -26.34 38.81 -17.71
C ASP A 342 -26.80 37.62 -18.57
N MET A 343 -27.96 37.79 -19.16
CA MET A 343 -28.60 36.83 -20.04
C MET A 343 -28.13 37.10 -21.47
N GLY A 344 -27.49 36.11 -22.08
CA GLY A 344 -27.44 35.99 -23.55
C GLY A 344 -26.04 35.84 -24.15
N ALA A 345 -25.70 34.62 -24.56
CA ALA A 345 -25.14 34.32 -25.89
C ALA A 345 -24.75 32.83 -26.00
N THR A 346 -25.57 32.12 -26.76
CA THR A 346 -25.24 31.07 -27.75
C THR A 346 -24.07 30.11 -27.49
N ALA A 347 -24.46 28.83 -27.40
CA ALA A 347 -23.60 27.66 -27.40
C ALA A 347 -22.55 27.63 -28.52
N SER A 348 -21.33 27.21 -28.18
CA SER A 348 -20.45 26.47 -29.09
C SER A 348 -19.75 25.34 -28.33
N ASN A 349 -19.73 24.18 -29.00
CA ASN A 349 -19.37 22.87 -28.48
C ASN A 349 -17.89 22.70 -28.17
N GLY A 350 -17.59 21.95 -27.11
CA GLY A 350 -16.24 21.46 -26.80
C GLY A 350 -16.16 20.64 -25.52
N LYS A 351 -17.02 19.62 -25.36
CA LYS A 351 -16.91 18.65 -24.26
C LYS A 351 -15.80 17.63 -24.54
N SER A 352 -14.63 17.81 -23.93
CA SER A 352 -13.68 16.73 -23.70
C SER A 352 -13.71 16.33 -22.21
N ASN A 353 -14.37 15.22 -21.90
CA ASN A 353 -14.44 14.61 -20.56
C ASN A 353 -13.15 13.83 -20.23
N ASP A 354 -11.98 14.46 -20.33
CA ASP A 354 -10.73 13.90 -19.79
C ASP A 354 -10.35 14.64 -18.50
N PRO A 355 -10.34 13.98 -17.33
CA PRO A 355 -9.88 14.58 -16.08
C PRO A 355 -8.46 15.15 -16.14
N SER A 356 -7.62 14.68 -17.08
CA SER A 356 -6.23 15.12 -17.27
C SER A 356 -6.08 16.52 -17.91
N LEU A 357 -7.15 17.07 -18.49
CA LEU A 357 -7.19 18.41 -19.10
C LEU A 357 -7.56 19.54 -18.12
N LYS A 358 -7.85 19.21 -16.85
CA LYS A 358 -8.12 20.22 -15.81
C LYS A 358 -6.84 20.98 -15.48
N GLY A 359 -6.76 22.25 -15.86
CA GLY A 359 -5.66 23.14 -15.53
C GLY A 359 -5.77 24.48 -16.26
N TYR A 360 -5.19 25.54 -15.70
CA TYR A 360 -5.17 26.86 -16.34
C TYR A 360 -3.80 27.16 -16.92
N GLN A 361 -3.75 28.04 -17.91
CA GLN A 361 -2.48 28.50 -18.48
C GLN A 361 -1.92 29.66 -17.66
N ALA A 362 -0.62 29.63 -17.42
CA ALA A 362 0.09 30.69 -16.72
C ALA A 362 1.45 30.94 -17.35
N LYS A 363 1.89 32.21 -17.41
CA LYS A 363 3.24 32.56 -17.86
C LYS A 363 4.20 32.56 -16.66
N VAL A 364 5.28 31.81 -16.74
CA VAL A 364 6.28 31.78 -15.66
C VAL A 364 7.12 33.06 -15.72
N LEU A 365 7.11 33.82 -14.63
CA LEU A 365 7.85 35.07 -14.50
C LEU A 365 9.22 34.83 -13.85
N GLU A 366 9.25 34.00 -12.81
CA GLU A 366 10.44 33.78 -12.00
C GLU A 366 10.47 32.33 -11.48
N VAL A 367 11.68 31.76 -11.43
CA VAL A 367 11.94 30.51 -10.70
C VAL A 367 12.66 30.86 -9.41
N MET A 368 11.93 30.79 -8.30
CA MET A 368 12.45 31.17 -6.99
C MET A 368 13.38 30.09 -6.43
N ASN A 369 12.97 28.82 -6.55
CA ASN A 369 13.75 27.68 -6.07
C ASN A 369 13.48 26.44 -6.93
N GLY A 370 14.13 25.31 -6.61
CA GLY A 370 13.91 24.02 -7.28
C GLY A 370 12.49 23.45 -7.18
N ASP A 371 11.61 24.06 -6.39
CA ASP A 371 10.22 23.65 -6.16
C ASP A 371 9.21 24.82 -6.12
N ALA A 372 9.63 26.06 -6.42
CA ALA A 372 8.78 27.25 -6.27
C ALA A 372 8.89 28.21 -7.47
N LEU A 373 7.74 28.63 -8.00
CA LEU A 373 7.60 29.46 -9.18
C LEU A 373 6.71 30.69 -8.90
N THR A 374 7.06 31.83 -9.51
CA THR A 374 6.15 32.97 -9.62
C THR A 374 5.54 32.96 -11.01
N ILE A 375 4.22 32.88 -11.08
CA ILE A 375 3.47 32.80 -12.34
C ILE A 375 2.53 33.99 -12.49
N ARG A 376 2.25 34.38 -13.73
CA ARG A 376 1.11 35.23 -14.08
C ARG A 376 0.01 34.32 -14.62
N ASP A 377 -1.07 34.20 -13.88
CA ASP A 377 -2.26 33.49 -14.34
C ASP A 377 -2.87 34.25 -15.52
N LEU A 378 -3.07 33.57 -16.66
CA LEU A 378 -3.56 34.22 -17.87
C LEU A 378 -5.07 34.51 -17.84
N ARG A 379 -5.79 33.97 -16.85
CA ARG A 379 -7.24 34.20 -16.68
C ARG A 379 -7.55 35.56 -16.07
N ASP A 380 -6.79 35.95 -15.04
CA ASP A 380 -7.02 37.17 -14.27
C ASP A 380 -5.83 38.15 -14.28
N ASN A 381 -4.74 37.80 -14.99
CA ASN A 381 -3.48 38.53 -15.03
C ASN A 381 -2.82 38.76 -13.66
N LYS A 382 -3.25 38.05 -12.61
CA LYS A 382 -2.67 38.18 -11.27
C LYS A 382 -1.38 37.37 -11.15
N ILE A 383 -0.45 37.93 -10.39
CA ILE A 383 0.82 37.28 -10.08
C ILE A 383 0.62 36.42 -8.83
N ARG A 384 0.96 35.15 -8.92
CA ARG A 384 0.80 34.16 -7.84
C ARG A 384 2.11 33.42 -7.63
N LYS A 385 2.42 33.12 -6.37
CA LYS A 385 3.50 32.21 -6.01
C LYS A 385 2.93 30.81 -5.85
N VAL A 386 3.45 29.86 -6.61
CA VAL A 386 3.03 28.46 -6.59
C VAL A 386 4.21 27.55 -6.26
N TYR A 387 3.92 26.41 -5.65
CA TYR A 387 4.89 25.40 -5.27
C TYR A 387 4.55 24.09 -5.97
N LEU A 388 5.56 23.31 -6.37
CA LEU A 388 5.34 21.98 -6.92
C LEU A 388 4.76 21.06 -5.84
N SER A 389 3.56 20.52 -6.09
CA SER A 389 2.86 19.66 -5.13
C SER A 389 3.61 18.36 -4.88
N SER A 390 3.73 17.94 -3.62
CA SER A 390 4.44 16.72 -3.19
C SER A 390 5.89 16.59 -3.67
N VAL A 391 6.53 17.69 -4.08
CA VAL A 391 7.94 17.75 -4.47
C VAL A 391 8.69 18.60 -3.46
N ARG A 392 9.86 18.13 -3.02
CA ARG A 392 10.74 18.85 -2.11
C ARG A 392 12.10 19.06 -2.77
N ALA A 393 12.45 20.32 -2.99
CA ALA A 393 13.80 20.67 -3.41
C ALA A 393 14.83 20.35 -2.31
N PRO A 394 16.10 20.07 -2.66
CA PRO A 394 17.17 19.84 -1.70
C PRO A 394 17.31 20.99 -0.69
N ARG A 395 17.49 20.68 0.60
CA ARG A 395 17.65 21.69 1.66
C ARG A 395 18.93 21.47 2.46
N ALA A 396 19.43 22.53 3.10
CA ALA A 396 20.60 22.47 3.98
C ALA A 396 20.45 21.44 5.12
N ALA A 397 19.23 21.26 5.63
CA ALA A 397 18.92 20.27 6.67
C ALA A 397 19.16 18.81 6.21
N ASP A 398 19.04 18.54 4.91
CA ASP A 398 19.26 17.19 4.36
C ASP A 398 20.75 16.80 4.37
N LEU A 399 21.65 17.79 4.48
CA LEU A 399 23.10 17.59 4.66
C LEU A 399 23.47 17.28 6.11
N GLN A 400 22.73 17.83 7.08
CA GLN A 400 22.93 17.56 8.52
C GLN A 400 22.52 16.13 8.88
N GLN A 401 21.41 15.62 8.33
CA GLN A 401 20.98 14.23 8.57
C GLN A 401 22.01 13.17 8.15
N LYS A 402 22.72 13.37 7.02
CA LYS A 402 23.81 12.46 6.60
C LYS A 402 25.03 12.51 7.55
N ASN A 403 25.27 13.64 8.21
CA ASN A 403 26.37 13.77 9.17
C ASN A 403 25.98 13.23 10.56
N ASP A 404 24.73 13.39 10.97
CA ASP A 404 24.21 12.91 12.27
C ASP A 404 24.13 11.38 12.35
N GLU A 405 23.91 10.67 11.23
CA GLU A 405 24.03 9.20 11.18
C GLU A 405 25.44 8.71 11.57
N ASN A 406 26.46 9.56 11.45
CA ASN A 406 27.84 9.27 11.83
C ASN A 406 28.26 9.87 13.19
N ASN A 407 27.44 10.71 13.85
CA ASN A 407 27.74 11.26 15.17
C ASN A 407 26.48 11.75 15.92
N PRO A 408 25.95 11.01 16.92
CA PRO A 408 24.59 11.22 17.46
C PRO A 408 24.41 12.38 18.44
N SER A 409 25.43 13.17 18.76
CA SER A 409 25.45 14.08 19.92
C SER A 409 25.36 15.60 19.59
N GLY A 410 25.01 15.97 18.35
CA GLY A 410 24.93 17.37 17.92
C GLY A 410 23.58 18.04 18.20
N THR A 411 23.60 19.24 18.78
CA THR A 411 22.43 20.12 18.92
C THR A 411 22.00 20.64 17.54
N ARG A 412 20.74 20.39 17.15
CA ARG A 412 20.15 20.80 15.86
C ARG A 412 20.00 22.32 15.76
N GLN A 413 21.02 23.01 15.26
CA GLN A 413 20.88 24.39 14.79
C GLN A 413 20.56 24.42 13.29
N GLN A 414 19.45 25.08 12.93
CA GLN A 414 19.06 25.32 11.53
C GLN A 414 20.04 26.31 10.88
N ILE A 415 21.11 25.80 10.26
CA ILE A 415 22.03 26.62 9.50
C ILE A 415 21.38 26.94 8.15
N LYS A 416 20.95 28.20 7.94
CA LYS A 416 20.50 28.70 6.64
C LYS A 416 21.72 28.80 5.71
N ARG A 417 21.90 27.83 4.81
CA ARG A 417 22.94 27.89 3.77
C ARG A 417 22.42 28.57 2.48
N PRO A 418 23.21 29.40 1.80
CA PRO A 418 22.90 29.97 0.49
C PRO A 418 22.60 28.92 -0.59
N LEU A 419 21.91 29.34 -1.66
CA LEU A 419 21.49 28.48 -2.79
C LEU A 419 22.60 27.58 -3.34
N TYR A 420 23.81 28.11 -3.49
CA TYR A 420 24.95 27.43 -4.13
C TYR A 420 25.69 26.47 -3.19
N GLU A 421 25.42 26.55 -1.89
CA GLU A 421 26.04 25.69 -0.88
C GLU A 421 25.20 24.43 -0.60
N ILE A 422 24.02 24.32 -1.23
CA ILE A 422 23.17 23.15 -1.14
C ILE A 422 23.37 22.34 -2.43
N PRO A 423 23.97 21.13 -2.35
CA PRO A 423 24.19 20.27 -3.50
C PRO A 423 22.91 20.08 -4.33
N TYR A 424 23.05 20.16 -5.64
CA TYR A 424 21.98 19.96 -6.63
C TYR A 424 20.82 20.99 -6.60
N LEU A 425 20.74 21.87 -5.62
CA LEU A 425 19.68 22.88 -5.55
C LEU A 425 19.80 23.93 -6.66
N PHE A 426 21.03 24.39 -6.92
CA PHE A 426 21.32 25.30 -8.03
C PHE A 426 20.94 24.66 -9.38
N GLU A 427 21.31 23.39 -9.59
CA GLU A 427 21.00 22.66 -10.82
C GLU A 427 19.50 22.46 -11.01
N ALA A 428 18.76 22.18 -9.93
CA ALA A 428 17.30 22.09 -9.92
C ALA A 428 16.67 23.42 -10.38
N ARG A 429 17.09 24.54 -9.78
CA ARG A 429 16.62 25.88 -10.15
C ARG A 429 16.97 26.23 -11.59
N GLU A 430 18.21 25.97 -12.02
CA GLU A 430 18.66 26.29 -13.38
C GLU A 430 17.95 25.48 -14.46
N LEU A 431 17.63 24.21 -14.19
CA LEU A 431 16.86 23.37 -15.10
C LEU A 431 15.48 23.99 -15.35
N LEU A 432 14.80 24.41 -14.28
CA LEU A 432 13.51 25.09 -14.39
C LEU A 432 13.66 26.45 -15.07
N ARG A 433 14.67 27.26 -14.70
CA ARG A 433 14.87 28.59 -15.26
C ARG A 433 15.06 28.55 -16.78
N LYS A 434 15.97 27.71 -17.26
CA LYS A 434 16.29 27.55 -18.69
C LYS A 434 15.08 27.10 -19.52
N ARG A 435 14.19 26.31 -18.92
CA ARG A 435 13.02 25.73 -19.63
C ARG A 435 11.76 26.58 -19.53
N LEU A 436 11.57 27.31 -18.43
CA LEU A 436 10.25 27.83 -18.07
C LEU A 436 10.15 29.36 -18.12
N VAL A 437 11.20 30.11 -17.78
CA VAL A 437 11.08 31.57 -17.66
C VAL A 437 10.63 32.18 -18.98
N GLY A 438 9.55 32.97 -18.92
CA GLY A 438 8.92 33.60 -20.08
C GLY A 438 8.03 32.67 -20.91
N LYS A 439 7.98 31.37 -20.61
CA LYS A 439 7.12 30.39 -21.30
C LYS A 439 5.77 30.27 -20.61
N VAL A 440 4.77 29.86 -21.39
CA VAL A 440 3.44 29.51 -20.89
C VAL A 440 3.46 28.04 -20.48
N VAL A 441 2.98 27.77 -19.28
CA VAL A 441 2.86 26.43 -18.68
C VAL A 441 1.41 26.16 -18.33
N ARG A 442 1.05 24.89 -18.21
CA ARG A 442 -0.24 24.47 -17.68
C ARG A 442 -0.11 24.16 -16.19
N VAL A 443 -0.97 24.74 -15.38
CA VAL A 443 -0.95 24.65 -13.92
C VAL A 443 -2.24 23.99 -13.43
N VAL A 444 -2.09 22.97 -12.61
CA VAL A 444 -3.20 22.26 -11.95
C VAL A 444 -3.03 22.43 -10.45
N THR A 445 -3.96 23.12 -9.79
CA THR A 445 -3.93 23.28 -8.33
C THR A 445 -4.35 21.98 -7.67
N ASP A 446 -3.46 21.36 -6.89
CA ASP A 446 -3.78 20.11 -6.17
C ASP A 446 -4.39 20.43 -4.80
N TYR A 447 -3.75 21.31 -4.03
CA TYR A 447 -4.23 21.73 -2.71
C TYR A 447 -3.63 23.07 -2.30
N VAL A 448 -4.28 23.74 -1.34
CA VAL A 448 -3.74 24.93 -0.69
C VAL A 448 -3.39 24.56 0.75
N GLN A 449 -2.12 24.75 1.11
CA GLN A 449 -1.70 24.67 2.50
C GLN A 449 -2.06 26.01 3.17
N PRO A 450 -3.00 26.02 4.15
CA PRO A 450 -3.40 27.25 4.80
C PRO A 450 -2.21 27.88 5.54
N ALA A 451 -2.29 29.19 5.75
CA ALA A 451 -1.32 29.89 6.59
C ALA A 451 -1.31 29.28 8.01
N SER A 452 -0.13 29.19 8.59
CA SER A 452 0.14 28.79 9.97
C SER A 452 1.02 29.87 10.60
N ASP A 453 1.09 29.93 11.93
CA ASP A 453 1.79 31.00 12.67
C ASP A 453 3.19 31.37 12.12
N ASP A 454 3.96 30.39 11.63
CA ASP A 454 5.30 30.62 11.05
C ASP A 454 5.39 30.55 9.51
N TYR A 455 4.31 30.21 8.81
CA TYR A 455 4.34 29.91 7.37
C TYR A 455 3.16 30.55 6.60
N PRO A 456 3.44 31.31 5.53
CA PRO A 456 2.38 31.85 4.68
C PRO A 456 1.65 30.73 3.94
N GLU A 457 0.44 31.04 3.48
CA GLU A 457 -0.33 30.17 2.59
C GLU A 457 0.51 29.71 1.39
N LYS A 458 0.43 28.42 1.04
CA LYS A 458 1.12 27.84 -0.11
C LYS A 458 0.13 27.20 -1.05
N ILE A 459 0.11 27.70 -2.28
CA ILE A 459 -0.64 27.10 -3.38
C ILE A 459 0.25 26.00 -3.98
N CYS A 460 -0.12 24.74 -3.75
CA CYS A 460 0.60 23.57 -4.24
C CYS A 460 -0.05 23.05 -5.52
N CYS A 461 0.75 22.97 -6.59
CA CYS A 461 0.29 22.68 -7.93
C CYS A 461 1.16 21.64 -8.65
N THR A 462 0.53 20.87 -9.54
CA THR A 462 1.23 20.14 -10.60
C THR A 462 1.40 21.09 -11.79
N VAL A 463 2.64 21.25 -12.25
CA VAL A 463 2.97 22.18 -13.35
C VAL A 463 3.54 21.40 -14.53
N TYR A 464 3.00 21.71 -15.72
CA TYR A 464 3.32 21.04 -16.97
C TYR A 464 3.96 21.98 -17.97
N ALA A 465 5.07 21.53 -18.55
CA ALA A 465 5.67 22.14 -19.75
C ALA A 465 5.38 21.24 -20.95
N GLY A 466 4.37 21.60 -21.75
CA GLY A 466 3.78 20.68 -22.73
C GLY A 466 3.16 19.46 -22.03
N ASN A 467 3.64 18.27 -22.36
CA ASN A 467 3.18 17.01 -21.75
C ASN A 467 4.05 16.53 -20.58
N VAL A 468 5.06 17.31 -20.18
CA VAL A 468 6.01 16.90 -19.13
C VAL A 468 5.59 17.45 -17.77
N ASN A 469 5.33 16.56 -16.80
CA ASN A 469 5.17 16.92 -15.39
C ASN A 469 6.54 17.33 -14.81
N LEU A 470 6.66 18.59 -14.39
CA LEU A 470 7.94 19.14 -13.93
C LEU A 470 8.42 18.53 -12.61
N GLY A 471 7.50 18.17 -11.72
CA GLY A 471 7.85 17.52 -10.45
C GLY A 471 8.52 16.17 -10.67
N GLU A 472 7.90 15.34 -11.51
CA GLU A 472 8.42 14.04 -11.92
C GLU A 472 9.76 14.17 -12.67
N ALA A 473 9.87 15.17 -13.56
CA ALA A 473 11.11 15.44 -14.31
C ALA A 473 12.29 15.85 -13.42
N LEU A 474 12.06 16.55 -12.30
CA LEU A 474 13.10 16.89 -11.33
C LEU A 474 13.51 15.68 -10.51
N ILE A 475 12.54 14.93 -9.99
CA ILE A 475 12.79 13.74 -9.15
C ILE A 475 13.51 12.67 -9.97
N SER A 476 13.07 12.39 -11.20
CA SER A 476 13.72 11.43 -12.09
C SER A 476 15.16 11.81 -12.47
N LYS A 477 15.57 13.06 -12.32
CA LYS A 477 16.97 13.51 -12.50
C LYS A 477 17.76 13.57 -11.19
N GLY A 478 17.16 13.21 -10.06
CA GLY A 478 17.78 13.32 -8.74
C GLY A 478 17.95 14.77 -8.27
N LEU A 479 17.16 15.71 -8.79
CA LEU A 479 17.24 17.14 -8.44
C LEU A 479 16.20 17.55 -7.38
N ALA A 480 15.32 16.63 -6.97
CA ALA A 480 14.34 16.81 -5.91
C ALA A 480 13.95 15.44 -5.32
N LYS A 481 13.27 15.45 -4.16
CA LYS A 481 12.67 14.26 -3.52
C LYS A 481 11.15 14.34 -3.55
N ALA A 482 10.49 13.18 -3.56
CA ALA A 482 9.06 13.10 -3.28
C ALA A 482 8.80 13.36 -1.79
N VAL A 483 7.81 14.20 -1.46
CA VAL A 483 7.41 14.45 -0.08
C VAL A 483 6.74 13.20 0.48
N ARG A 484 7.22 12.67 1.61
CA ARG A 484 6.57 11.55 2.29
C ARG A 484 5.36 12.05 3.09
N HIS A 485 4.18 11.90 2.49
CA HIS A 485 2.90 12.22 3.13
C HIS A 485 2.53 11.16 4.18
N ARG A 486 1.80 11.58 5.22
CA ARG A 486 1.19 10.62 6.15
C ARG A 486 0.11 9.83 5.41
N GLN A 487 -0.18 8.64 5.91
CA GLN A 487 -1.11 7.71 5.24
C GLN A 487 -2.53 8.30 5.04
N ASP A 488 -2.93 9.25 5.89
CA ASP A 488 -4.24 9.90 5.86
C ASP A 488 -4.18 11.35 5.34
N ASP A 489 -3.02 11.76 4.81
CA ASP A 489 -2.81 13.12 4.32
C ASP A 489 -3.29 13.22 2.85
N GLU A 490 -4.46 13.83 2.68
CA GLU A 490 -5.03 14.09 1.36
C GLU A 490 -4.44 15.33 0.69
N LYS A 491 -3.59 16.11 1.40
CA LYS A 491 -2.92 17.30 0.85
C LYS A 491 -1.67 16.88 0.07
N ARG A 492 -1.88 16.17 -1.03
CA ARG A 492 -0.82 15.63 -1.90
C ARG A 492 -1.17 15.80 -3.38
N SER A 493 -0.15 15.67 -4.24
CA SER A 493 -0.31 15.73 -5.70
C SER A 493 -1.23 14.61 -6.20
N SER A 494 -2.04 14.92 -7.21
CA SER A 494 -2.77 13.93 -8.01
C SER A 494 -1.86 12.90 -8.69
N HIS A 495 -0.59 13.23 -8.91
CA HIS A 495 0.43 12.39 -9.53
C HIS A 495 1.42 11.79 -8.52
N TYR A 496 1.04 11.70 -7.24
CA TYR A 496 1.96 11.29 -6.18
C TYR A 496 2.63 9.91 -6.41
N ASP A 497 1.90 8.95 -6.96
CA ASP A 497 2.43 7.60 -7.25
C ASP A 497 3.51 7.63 -8.35
N ASP A 498 3.37 8.52 -9.35
CA ASP A 498 4.37 8.75 -10.40
C ASP A 498 5.64 9.37 -9.80
N LEU A 499 5.48 10.35 -8.88
CA LEU A 499 6.61 10.96 -8.18
C LEU A 499 7.40 9.94 -7.34
N LEU A 500 6.70 9.05 -6.62
CA LEU A 500 7.35 7.96 -5.85
C LEU A 500 8.07 6.96 -6.76
N THR A 501 7.47 6.63 -7.90
CA THR A 501 8.08 5.72 -8.89
C THR A 501 9.34 6.34 -9.50
N ALA A 502 9.27 7.63 -9.87
CA ALA A 502 10.40 8.38 -10.38
C ALA A 502 11.55 8.46 -9.37
N GLU A 503 11.24 8.61 -8.06
CA GLU A 503 12.24 8.63 -6.99
C GLU A 503 12.95 7.27 -6.88
N GLN A 504 12.19 6.16 -6.83
CA GLN A 504 12.79 4.81 -6.78
C GLN A 504 13.69 4.53 -7.99
N GLN A 505 13.33 5.00 -9.18
CA GLN A 505 14.16 4.87 -10.37
C GLN A 505 15.42 5.75 -10.30
N ALA A 506 15.33 6.95 -9.72
CA ALA A 506 16.48 7.82 -9.52
C ALA A 506 17.46 7.23 -8.47
N GLU A 507 16.94 6.65 -7.38
CA GLU A 507 17.72 5.92 -6.38
C GLU A 507 18.47 4.74 -6.98
N LYS A 508 17.79 3.90 -7.76
CA LYS A 508 18.43 2.74 -8.44
C LYS A 508 19.53 3.17 -9.40
N ARG A 509 19.39 4.31 -10.07
CA ARG A 509 20.39 4.85 -10.99
C ARG A 509 21.51 5.62 -10.28
N GLY A 510 21.36 5.93 -8.99
CA GLY A 510 22.34 6.71 -8.22
C GLY A 510 22.59 8.11 -8.79
N VAL A 511 21.55 8.81 -9.25
CA VAL A 511 21.68 10.14 -9.88
C VAL A 511 21.38 11.29 -8.92
N GLY A 512 22.04 12.43 -9.12
CA GLY A 512 21.81 13.65 -8.36
C GLY A 512 21.98 13.45 -6.86
N ILE A 513 21.00 13.88 -6.06
CA ILE A 513 21.00 13.72 -4.60
C ILE A 513 21.07 12.26 -4.11
N PHE A 514 20.78 11.30 -4.99
CA PHE A 514 20.85 9.86 -4.71
C PHE A 514 22.20 9.23 -5.09
N SER A 515 23.14 10.02 -5.62
CA SER A 515 24.52 9.57 -5.84
C SER A 515 25.33 9.58 -4.53
N ASN A 516 26.42 8.79 -4.50
CA ASN A 516 27.37 8.75 -3.38
C ASN A 516 28.32 9.97 -3.32
N GLY A 517 28.01 11.06 -4.03
CA GLY A 517 28.81 12.26 -4.04
C GLY A 517 28.30 13.26 -5.07
N GLY A 518 27.89 14.44 -4.61
CA GLY A 518 27.56 15.58 -5.46
C GLY A 518 28.62 16.65 -5.32
N GLY A 519 29.27 17.01 -6.44
CA GLY A 519 30.18 18.14 -6.47
C GLY A 519 29.40 19.42 -6.18
N LEU A 520 29.76 20.14 -5.12
CA LEU A 520 29.29 21.52 -4.98
C LEU A 520 29.91 22.35 -6.10
N GLN A 521 29.08 23.06 -6.87
CA GLN A 521 29.59 24.14 -7.69
C GLN A 521 30.08 25.25 -6.77
N ARG A 522 31.40 25.51 -6.81
CA ARG A 522 32.01 26.61 -6.05
C ARG A 522 31.70 27.92 -6.75
N ILE A 523 30.61 28.55 -6.34
CA ILE A 523 30.24 29.90 -6.76
C ILE A 523 30.75 30.88 -5.71
N VAL A 524 31.50 31.89 -6.15
CA VAL A 524 32.10 32.90 -5.27
C VAL A 524 31.23 34.15 -5.29
N ASP A 525 30.65 34.49 -4.14
CA ASP A 525 29.85 35.69 -3.98
C ASP A 525 30.72 36.90 -3.66
N MET A 526 30.95 37.77 -4.64
CA MET A 526 31.79 38.97 -4.51
C MET A 526 31.01 40.17 -3.97
N THR A 527 29.74 40.01 -3.58
CA THR A 527 28.87 41.12 -3.17
C THR A 527 28.99 41.52 -1.69
N GLY A 528 29.61 40.66 -0.86
CA GLY A 528 29.79 40.91 0.57
C GLY A 528 30.94 41.86 0.89
N GLU A 529 30.83 42.57 2.03
CA GLU A 529 31.84 43.55 2.49
C GLU A 529 33.24 42.92 2.65
N SER A 530 33.30 41.65 3.07
CA SER A 530 34.55 40.87 3.21
C SER A 530 35.26 40.57 1.89
N ASN A 531 34.58 40.70 0.73
CA ASN A 531 35.15 40.44 -0.59
C ASN A 531 35.47 41.73 -1.37
N LYS A 532 35.35 42.91 -0.75
CA LYS A 532 35.51 44.22 -1.39
C LYS A 532 36.86 44.43 -2.08
N GLU A 533 37.95 44.02 -1.47
CA GLU A 533 39.30 44.15 -2.07
C GLU A 533 39.47 43.22 -3.27
N ARG A 534 39.01 41.96 -3.15
CA ARG A 534 39.02 40.99 -4.24
C ARG A 534 38.14 41.46 -5.41
N ALA A 535 36.99 42.09 -5.12
CA ALA A 535 36.09 42.63 -6.13
C ALA A 535 36.71 43.80 -6.91
N LYS A 536 37.51 44.66 -6.26
CA LYS A 536 38.27 45.73 -6.95
C LYS A 536 39.30 45.17 -7.92
N GLY A 537 40.05 44.14 -7.50
CA GLY A 537 41.02 43.47 -8.38
C GLY A 537 40.35 42.82 -9.60
N LEU A 538 39.15 42.27 -9.40
CA LEU A 538 38.35 41.61 -10.45
C LEU A 538 38.02 42.53 -11.64
N LEU A 539 37.81 43.83 -11.39
CA LEU A 539 37.40 44.78 -12.42
C LEU A 539 38.38 44.82 -13.59
N SER A 540 39.68 44.79 -13.31
CA SER A 540 40.75 44.77 -14.33
C SER A 540 40.72 43.51 -15.20
N VAL A 541 40.27 42.38 -14.65
CA VAL A 541 40.11 41.12 -15.36
C VAL A 541 38.86 41.16 -16.24
N LEU A 542 37.73 41.62 -15.68
CA LEU A 542 36.46 41.73 -16.40
C LEU A 542 36.54 42.69 -17.59
N GLN A 543 37.24 43.84 -17.43
CA GLN A 543 37.46 44.79 -18.52
C GLN A 543 38.28 44.20 -19.67
N ARG A 544 39.28 43.36 -19.37
CA ARG A 544 40.10 42.68 -20.38
C ARG A 544 39.33 41.56 -21.10
N ASN A 545 38.44 40.87 -20.40
CA ASN A 545 37.66 39.77 -20.96
C ASN A 545 36.55 40.22 -21.91
N GLY A 546 36.19 41.51 -21.91
CA GLY A 546 35.21 42.06 -22.83
C GLY A 546 33.79 41.57 -22.56
N ARG A 547 33.10 41.06 -23.59
CA ARG A 547 31.70 40.60 -23.49
C ARG A 547 31.63 39.26 -22.75
N MET A 548 30.79 39.19 -21.73
CA MET A 548 30.60 38.00 -20.91
C MET A 548 29.12 37.64 -20.81
N GLU A 549 28.85 36.34 -20.71
CA GLU A 549 27.50 35.84 -20.45
C GLU A 549 27.22 35.85 -18.94
N GLY A 550 26.08 36.42 -18.57
CA GLY A 550 25.65 36.50 -17.19
C GLY A 550 24.16 36.28 -17.03
N VAL A 551 23.77 35.71 -15.89
CA VAL A 551 22.37 35.55 -15.48
C VAL A 551 22.05 36.60 -14.42
N VAL A 552 21.01 37.41 -14.66
CA VAL A 552 20.49 38.33 -13.65
C VAL A 552 19.76 37.52 -12.58
N GLU A 553 20.30 37.49 -11.37
CA GLU A 553 19.75 36.72 -10.26
C GLU A 553 18.79 37.51 -9.40
N PHE A 554 19.03 38.81 -9.27
CA PHE A 554 18.22 39.71 -8.47
C PHE A 554 18.27 41.12 -9.05
N VAL A 555 17.12 41.78 -9.08
CA VAL A 555 16.99 43.18 -9.49
C VAL A 555 16.79 44.02 -8.22
N ALA A 556 17.83 44.76 -7.82
CA ALA A 556 17.78 45.60 -6.62
C ALA A 556 17.14 46.96 -6.90
N SER A 557 17.37 47.51 -8.09
CA SER A 557 16.70 48.70 -8.64
C SER A 557 16.79 48.68 -10.16
N GLY A 558 16.14 49.63 -10.84
CA GLY A 558 16.25 49.77 -12.30
C GLY A 558 17.69 49.97 -12.81
N SER A 559 18.61 50.41 -11.95
CA SER A 559 20.03 50.62 -12.28
C SER A 559 21.00 49.65 -11.60
N ARG A 560 20.52 48.75 -10.72
CA ARG A 560 21.37 47.86 -9.91
C ARG A 560 20.87 46.42 -9.93
N PHE A 561 21.76 45.52 -10.31
CA PHE A 561 21.50 44.10 -10.50
C PHE A 561 22.51 43.27 -9.74
N ARG A 562 22.11 42.06 -9.37
CA ARG A 562 23.01 40.99 -8.96
C ARG A 562 23.13 40.03 -10.14
N VAL A 563 24.35 39.85 -10.64
CA VAL A 563 24.61 39.08 -11.87
C VAL A 563 25.57 37.95 -11.58
N HIS A 564 25.19 36.74 -11.95
CA HIS A 564 26.06 35.57 -11.94
C HIS A 564 26.75 35.42 -13.30
N LEU A 565 28.07 35.55 -13.32
CA LEU A 565 28.91 35.34 -14.50
C LEU A 565 29.21 33.85 -14.67
N LEU A 566 28.71 33.26 -15.76
CA LEU A 566 28.65 31.80 -15.93
C LEU A 566 30.03 31.14 -16.13
N LYS A 567 30.96 31.84 -16.80
CA LYS A 567 32.27 31.29 -17.12
C LYS A 567 33.15 31.13 -15.88
N ASP A 568 33.13 32.14 -15.02
CA ASP A 568 34.04 32.26 -13.87
C ASP A 568 33.34 31.92 -12.53
N ASN A 569 32.04 31.62 -12.55
CA ASN A 569 31.19 31.32 -11.39
C ASN A 569 31.25 32.41 -10.29
N TRP A 570 31.23 33.67 -10.71
CA TRP A 570 31.25 34.83 -9.81
C TRP A 570 29.90 35.52 -9.75
N ILE A 571 29.46 35.87 -8.55
CA ILE A 571 28.29 36.73 -8.37
C ILE A 571 28.75 38.14 -8.03
N ILE A 572 28.35 39.11 -8.85
CA ILE A 572 28.76 40.51 -8.72
C ILE A 572 27.55 41.44 -8.55
N SER A 573 27.78 42.58 -7.91
CA SER A 573 26.87 43.72 -7.99
C SER A 573 27.18 44.49 -9.27
N PHE A 574 26.22 44.50 -10.20
CA PHE A 574 26.35 45.16 -11.50
C PHE A 574 25.48 46.42 -11.52
N LEU A 575 26.11 47.57 -11.76
CA LEU A 575 25.43 48.85 -11.89
C LEU A 575 25.50 49.30 -13.34
N LEU A 576 24.37 49.75 -13.88
CA LEU A 576 24.33 50.30 -15.23
C LEU A 576 25.02 51.66 -15.26
N SER A 577 25.91 51.85 -16.22
CA SER A 577 26.64 53.10 -16.39
C SER A 577 25.69 54.23 -16.81
N SER A 578 25.94 55.42 -16.28
CA SER A 578 25.31 56.68 -16.73
C SER A 578 23.79 56.78 -16.54
N ILE A 579 23.19 55.92 -15.71
CA ILE A 579 21.76 56.01 -15.37
C ILE A 579 21.56 56.00 -13.85
N ASN A 580 20.57 56.76 -13.39
CA ASN A 580 20.09 56.73 -12.02
C ASN A 580 18.59 56.50 -12.03
N CYS A 581 18.13 55.42 -11.39
CA CYS A 581 16.71 55.09 -11.32
C CYS A 581 16.16 55.47 -9.94
N PRO A 582 14.92 55.97 -9.85
CA PRO A 582 14.24 56.17 -8.58
C PRO A 582 14.34 54.91 -7.70
N ARG A 583 14.68 55.08 -6.43
CA ARG A 583 14.76 53.96 -5.49
C ARG A 583 13.34 53.51 -5.18
N ALA A 584 13.01 52.28 -5.55
CA ALA A 584 11.78 51.65 -5.05
C ALA A 584 11.87 51.51 -3.53
N GLU A 585 10.73 51.63 -2.83
CA GLU A 585 10.65 51.32 -1.41
C GLU A 585 11.22 49.92 -1.17
N ARG A 586 12.08 49.80 -0.14
CA ARG A 586 12.72 48.54 0.21
C ARG A 586 11.62 47.54 0.56
N ARG A 587 11.37 46.55 -0.33
CA ARG A 587 10.52 45.41 -0.01
C ARG A 587 11.18 44.60 1.10
N VAL A 588 10.91 44.96 2.35
CA VAL A 588 11.20 44.11 3.50
C VAL A 588 10.33 42.86 3.34
N PRO A 589 10.87 41.64 3.44
CA PRO A 589 10.01 40.46 3.53
C PRO A 589 9.14 40.64 4.76
N VAL A 590 7.84 40.86 4.56
CA VAL A 590 6.86 40.97 5.65
C VAL A 590 6.85 39.63 6.38
N ALA A 591 7.43 39.59 7.57
CA ALA A 591 7.03 38.65 8.61
C ALA A 591 5.58 39.01 8.98
N GLY A 592 4.71 38.02 9.07
CA GLY A 592 3.27 38.14 8.88
C GLY A 592 2.57 39.25 9.66
N ASN A 593 1.78 40.07 8.95
CA ASN A 593 0.37 40.32 9.26
C ASN A 593 -0.30 41.09 8.11
N PRO A 594 -1.54 40.79 7.72
CA PRO A 594 -2.23 41.53 6.66
C PRO A 594 -3.01 42.69 7.26
N GLN A 595 -2.55 43.93 7.06
CA GLN A 595 -3.45 45.07 7.07
C GLN A 595 -3.28 45.90 5.79
N GLN A 596 -4.44 46.14 5.20
CA GLN A 596 -4.75 46.89 3.99
C GLN A 596 -3.84 48.10 3.76
N THR A 597 -3.31 48.21 2.55
CA THR A 597 -3.00 49.53 1.97
C THR A 597 -3.72 49.64 0.64
N LYS A 598 -4.80 50.44 0.68
CA LYS A 598 -5.44 51.02 -0.51
C LYS A 598 -4.38 51.75 -1.32
N VAL A 599 -4.35 51.47 -2.62
CA VAL A 599 -3.68 52.32 -3.59
C VAL A 599 -4.64 53.48 -3.88
N GLU A 600 -4.30 54.68 -3.41
CA GLU A 600 -4.84 55.90 -4.00
C GLU A 600 -3.98 56.27 -5.21
N ALA A 601 -4.67 56.59 -6.30
CA ALA A 601 -4.09 57.03 -7.55
C ALA A 601 -3.54 58.45 -7.42
N GLY A 602 -2.38 58.68 -8.03
CA GLY A 602 -1.82 59.99 -8.37
C GLY A 602 -1.11 59.86 -9.70
#